data_AF-W1YA73-F1
#
_entry.id   AF-W1YA73-F1
#
_cell.length_a   1.000
_cell.length_b   1.000
_cell.length_c   1.000
_cell.angle_alpha   90.00
_cell.angle_beta   90.00
_cell.angle_gamma   90.00
#
_symmetry.space_group_name_H-M   'P 1'
#
loop_
_entity.id
_entity.type
_entity.pdbx_description
1 polymer ?
#
loop_
_entity_poly.entity_id
_entity_poly.type
_entity_poly.pdbx_seq_one_letter_code
_entity_poly.pdbx_strand_id
1 'polypeptide(L)'
;TDHKNHTWMRNSGAVGISLDCAYNAQWVNNLGNYPPTDAQIETLAQVVAVLCVDLGLPASISNVLTHAEAADNMDGWYAHEPYGPNSTCERWDLWVVREGDEAGSGGDVIRMVC
;
A
#
# COMPACT_ATOMS: atom_id res chain seq x y z
N THR A 1 -4.61 -20.41 -14.27
CA THR A 1 -4.35 -18.97 -14.23
C THR A 1 -3.09 -18.76 -13.42
N ASP A 2 -2.12 -18.00 -13.92
CA ASP A 2 -0.82 -17.83 -13.27
C ASP A 2 -0.98 -17.05 -11.96
N HIS A 3 -0.57 -17.65 -10.84
CA HIS A 3 -0.80 -17.08 -9.51
C HIS A 3 0.35 -16.11 -9.18
N LYS A 4 0.10 -14.81 -9.36
CA LYS A 4 1.09 -13.77 -9.08
C LYS A 4 1.15 -13.46 -7.58
N ASN A 5 2.26 -13.86 -6.96
CA ASN A 5 2.52 -13.62 -5.54
C ASN A 5 2.95 -12.17 -5.30
N HIS A 6 2.11 -11.38 -4.62
CA HIS A 6 2.42 -10.02 -4.20
C HIS A 6 2.10 -9.80 -2.71
N THR A 7 0.95 -10.27 -2.23
CA THR A 7 0.52 -10.14 -0.82
C THR A 7 0.20 -11.52 -0.26
N TRP A 8 0.90 -11.95 0.80
CA TRP A 8 0.72 -13.28 1.38
C TRP A 8 -0.77 -13.55 1.71
N MET A 9 -1.30 -14.69 1.25
CA MET A 9 -2.72 -15.08 1.39
C MET A 9 -3.79 -14.14 0.82
N ARG A 10 -3.42 -13.09 0.08
CA ARG A 10 -4.36 -12.13 -0.56
C ARG A 10 -4.18 -12.00 -2.08
N ASN A 11 -3.54 -12.98 -2.69
CA ASN A 11 -3.16 -12.95 -4.11
C ASN A 11 -4.31 -13.27 -5.10
N SER A 12 -5.38 -13.92 -4.64
CA SER A 12 -6.48 -14.35 -5.50
C SER A 12 -7.54 -13.26 -5.59
N GLY A 13 -7.85 -12.79 -6.80
CA GLY A 13 -8.85 -11.72 -7.03
C GLY A 13 -8.36 -10.31 -6.71
N ALA A 14 -7.05 -10.11 -6.55
CA ALA A 14 -6.44 -8.82 -6.22
C ALA A 14 -5.55 -8.30 -7.35
N VAL A 15 -5.43 -6.96 -7.42
CA VAL A 15 -4.52 -6.26 -8.33
C VAL A 15 -3.36 -5.69 -7.52
N GLY A 16 -2.16 -6.25 -7.72
CA GLY A 16 -0.93 -5.73 -7.11
C GLY A 16 -0.35 -4.59 -7.94
N ILE A 17 -0.18 -3.41 -7.34
CA ILE A 17 0.50 -2.26 -7.95
C ILE A 17 1.76 -1.98 -7.13
N SER A 18 2.92 -1.95 -7.80
CA SER A 18 4.22 -1.69 -7.18
C SER A 18 4.83 -0.40 -7.71
N LEU A 19 5.40 0.40 -6.83
CA LEU A 19 6.24 1.53 -7.20
C LEU A 19 7.72 1.12 -7.12
N ASP A 20 8.49 1.41 -8.18
CA ASP A 20 9.94 1.25 -8.18
C ASP A 20 10.57 2.52 -7.57
N CYS A 21 10.67 2.52 -6.24
CA CYS A 21 11.20 3.61 -5.42
C CYS A 21 11.68 3.07 -4.06
N ALA A 22 12.07 3.98 -3.16
CA ALA A 22 12.48 3.70 -1.79
C ALA A 22 13.72 2.78 -1.66
N TYR A 23 14.71 2.96 -2.56
CA TYR A 23 15.95 2.19 -2.48
C TYR A 23 16.72 2.50 -1.20
N ASN A 24 17.00 1.44 -0.43
CA ASN A 24 17.70 1.51 0.86
C ASN A 24 16.93 2.30 1.94
N ALA A 25 15.60 2.30 1.84
CA ALA A 25 14.72 2.87 2.85
C ALA A 25 14.91 2.15 4.19
N GLN A 26 14.98 2.94 5.27
CA GLN A 26 15.24 2.45 6.63
C GLN A 26 13.96 2.47 7.46
N TRP A 27 13.20 3.58 7.39
CA TRP A 27 11.96 3.77 8.15
C TRP A 27 11.16 5.00 7.68
N VAL A 28 10.10 5.38 8.40
CA VAL A 28 9.20 6.50 8.06
C VAL A 28 9.88 7.87 7.90
N ASN A 29 11.03 8.05 8.54
CA ASN A 29 11.83 9.27 8.50
C ASN A 29 13.02 9.18 7.53
N ASN A 30 13.19 8.06 6.83
CA ASN A 30 14.26 7.85 5.87
C ASN A 30 13.81 6.80 4.83
N LEU A 31 13.26 7.29 3.72
CA LEU A 31 12.83 6.52 2.57
C LEU A 31 13.99 6.21 1.60
N GLY A 32 15.23 6.55 1.98
CA GLY A 32 16.44 6.18 1.26
C GLY A 32 16.80 7.15 0.13
N ASN A 33 17.62 6.67 -0.81
CA ASN A 33 18.22 7.55 -1.84
C ASN A 33 17.25 7.95 -2.96
N TYR A 34 16.16 7.20 -3.12
CA TYR A 34 15.18 7.41 -4.18
C TYR A 34 13.76 7.36 -3.59
N PRO A 35 13.37 8.33 -2.74
CA PRO A 35 12.02 8.35 -2.17
C PRO A 35 10.96 8.42 -3.29
N PRO A 36 9.72 7.98 -3.02
CA PRO A 36 8.63 8.09 -3.99
C PRO A 36 8.47 9.55 -4.43
N THR A 37 8.47 9.80 -5.73
CA THR A 37 8.28 11.16 -6.26
C THR A 37 6.80 11.54 -6.23
N ASP A 38 6.50 12.83 -6.11
CA ASP A 38 5.12 13.33 -6.15
C ASP A 38 4.38 12.88 -7.42
N ALA A 39 5.07 12.85 -8.57
CA ALA A 39 4.50 12.38 -9.82
C ALA A 39 4.15 10.88 -9.79
N GLN A 40 4.96 10.05 -9.12
CA GLN A 40 4.68 8.62 -8.95
C GLN A 40 3.49 8.39 -8.02
N ILE A 41 3.42 9.13 -6.90
CA ILE A 41 2.30 9.05 -5.95
C ILE A 41 1.00 9.49 -6.63
N GLU A 42 1.02 10.62 -7.34
CA GLU A 42 -0.13 11.13 -8.09
C GLU A 42 -0.61 10.14 -9.16
N THR A 43 0.33 9.60 -9.95
CA THR A 43 0.00 8.59 -10.98
C THR A 43 -0.58 7.32 -10.34
N LEU A 44 -0.03 6.88 -9.21
CA LEU A 44 -0.55 5.73 -8.47
C LEU A 44 -2.00 5.99 -8.02
N ALA A 45 -2.28 7.15 -7.43
CA ALA A 45 -3.60 7.50 -6.97
C ALA A 45 -4.61 7.58 -8.13
N GLN A 46 -4.22 8.15 -9.27
CA GLN A 46 -5.05 8.16 -10.48
C GLN A 46 -5.35 6.76 -11.01
N VAL A 47 -4.36 5.86 -11.05
CA VAL A 47 -4.55 4.47 -11.48
C VAL A 47 -5.51 3.74 -10.55
N VAL A 48 -5.35 3.90 -9.23
CA VAL A 48 -6.26 3.33 -8.23
C VAL A 48 -7.68 3.87 -8.41
N ALA A 49 -7.84 5.19 -8.60
CA ALA A 49 -9.14 5.80 -8.83
C ALA A 49 -9.84 5.23 -10.08
N VAL A 50 -9.12 5.10 -11.20
CA VAL A 50 -9.65 4.49 -12.43
C VAL A 50 -10.08 3.04 -12.20
N LEU A 51 -9.28 2.25 -11.50
CA LEU A 51 -9.63 0.86 -11.17
C LEU A 51 -10.87 0.77 -10.27
N CYS A 52 -10.96 1.62 -9.25
CA CYS A 52 -12.13 1.69 -8.37
C CYS A 52 -13.40 2.05 -9.15
N VAL A 53 -13.33 3.02 -10.06
CA VAL A 53 -14.46 3.43 -10.90
C VAL A 53 -14.89 2.31 -11.86
N ASP A 54 -13.94 1.69 -12.57
CA ASP A 54 -14.24 0.65 -13.57
C ASP A 54 -14.74 -0.65 -12.94
N LEU A 55 -14.18 -1.03 -11.78
CA LEU A 55 -14.63 -2.19 -11.02
C LEU A 55 -15.89 -1.93 -10.18
N GLY A 56 -16.32 -0.66 -10.07
CA GLY A 56 -17.46 -0.25 -9.24
C GLY A 56 -17.23 -0.46 -7.74
N LEU A 57 -15.98 -0.38 -7.29
CA LEU A 57 -15.59 -0.59 -5.90
C LEU A 57 -15.26 0.76 -5.22
N PRO A 58 -15.70 0.98 -3.97
CA PRO A 58 -15.32 2.19 -3.25
C PRO A 58 -13.83 2.16 -2.89
N ALA A 59 -13.17 3.32 -2.96
CA ALA A 59 -11.78 3.53 -2.53
C ALA A 59 -11.67 3.54 -0.99
N SER A 60 -12.05 2.45 -0.35
CA SER A 60 -11.97 2.24 1.08
C SER A 60 -10.85 1.27 1.44
N ILE A 61 -10.46 1.24 2.72
CA ILE A 61 -9.48 0.30 3.25
C ILE A 61 -9.85 -1.17 3.00
N SER A 62 -11.11 -1.49 2.75
CA SER A 62 -11.52 -2.86 2.44
C SER A 62 -11.23 -3.30 1.00
N ASN A 63 -10.99 -2.36 0.07
CA ASN A 63 -10.74 -2.66 -1.35
C ASN A 63 -9.35 -2.21 -1.81
N VAL A 64 -8.83 -1.12 -1.25
CA VAL A 64 -7.53 -0.55 -1.58
C VAL A 64 -6.67 -0.53 -0.32
N LEU A 65 -5.71 -1.45 -0.27
CA LEU A 65 -4.76 -1.56 0.83
C LEU A 65 -3.33 -1.37 0.32
N THR A 66 -2.54 -0.66 1.11
CA THR A 66 -1.08 -0.75 1.01
C THR A 66 -0.61 -2.11 1.54
N HIS A 67 0.61 -2.51 1.19
CA HIS A 67 1.16 -3.75 1.71
C HIS A 67 1.29 -3.71 3.24
N ALA A 68 1.67 -2.55 3.81
CA ALA A 68 1.73 -2.35 5.25
C ALA A 68 0.36 -2.59 5.93
N GLU A 69 -0.72 -2.03 5.37
CA GLU A 69 -2.07 -2.21 5.91
C GLU A 69 -2.58 -3.64 5.73
N ALA A 70 -2.24 -4.28 4.61
CA ALA A 70 -2.58 -5.67 4.37
C ALA A 70 -1.81 -6.61 5.32
N ALA A 71 -0.55 -6.30 5.62
CA ALA A 71 0.29 -7.06 6.54
C ALA A 71 -0.23 -7.03 7.98
N ASP A 72 -0.91 -5.96 8.39
CA ASP A 72 -1.57 -5.84 9.69
C ASP A 72 -3.08 -6.19 9.66
N ASN A 73 -3.63 -6.65 8.53
CA ASN A 73 -5.06 -6.94 8.33
C ASN A 73 -5.99 -5.76 8.73
N MET A 74 -5.61 -4.52 8.41
CA MET A 74 -6.32 -3.32 8.85
C MET A 74 -7.73 -3.14 8.26
N ASP A 75 -8.07 -3.90 7.22
CA ASP A 75 -9.41 -4.04 6.65
C ASP A 75 -10.38 -4.88 7.52
N GLY A 76 -9.89 -5.47 8.61
CA GLY A 76 -10.68 -6.29 9.52
C GLY A 76 -10.86 -7.74 9.07
N TRP A 77 -10.31 -8.13 7.91
CA TRP A 77 -10.31 -9.51 7.46
C TRP A 77 -9.03 -10.22 7.90
N TYR A 78 -9.11 -11.04 8.94
CA TYR A 78 -7.95 -11.76 9.48
C TYR A 78 -7.57 -12.96 8.60
N ALA A 79 -6.78 -12.72 7.56
CA ALA A 79 -6.34 -13.75 6.62
C ALA A 79 -5.09 -14.50 7.12
N HIS A 80 -4.20 -13.82 7.84
CA HIS A 80 -2.95 -14.34 8.38
C HIS A 80 -2.59 -13.64 9.70
N GLU A 81 -1.60 -14.16 10.42
CA GLU A 81 -1.05 -13.45 11.58
C GLU A 81 -0.45 -12.10 11.14
N PRO A 82 -0.64 -11.01 11.91
CA PRO A 82 -0.15 -9.70 11.54
C PRO A 82 1.38 -9.69 11.58
N TYR A 83 2.00 -9.20 10.49
CA TYR A 83 3.45 -9.01 10.36
C TYR A 83 3.82 -7.61 9.84
N GLY A 84 2.86 -6.69 9.87
CA GLY A 84 3.02 -5.30 9.46
C GLY A 84 3.72 -4.41 10.49
N PRO A 85 3.70 -3.09 10.27
CA PRO A 85 4.41 -2.12 11.12
C PRO A 85 3.94 -2.09 12.57
N ASN A 86 2.69 -2.47 12.87
CA ASN A 86 2.16 -2.48 14.25
C ASN A 86 2.43 -3.80 14.99
N SER A 87 3.04 -4.79 14.33
CA SER A 87 3.29 -6.12 14.89
C SER A 87 4.78 -6.46 14.86
N THR A 88 5.26 -7.19 13.86
CA THR A 88 6.66 -7.63 13.74
C THR A 88 7.53 -6.67 12.93
N CYS A 89 6.94 -5.67 12.27
CA CYS A 89 7.62 -4.67 11.48
C CYS A 89 8.39 -5.24 10.26
N GLU A 90 8.01 -6.43 9.79
CA GLU A 90 8.69 -7.11 8.68
C GLU A 90 8.30 -6.54 7.31
N ARG A 91 7.10 -5.97 7.21
CA ARG A 91 6.58 -5.33 5.99
C ARG A 91 5.93 -4.00 6.31
N TRP A 92 6.50 -2.92 5.77
CA TRP A 92 6.05 -1.54 5.98
C TRP A 92 5.98 -0.78 4.65
N ASP A 93 5.89 -1.48 3.51
CA ASP A 93 5.86 -0.83 2.20
C ASP A 93 4.64 0.08 2.06
N LEU A 94 4.89 1.33 1.67
CA LEU A 94 3.90 2.41 1.56
C LEU A 94 3.17 2.74 2.88
N TRP A 95 3.78 2.43 4.03
CA TRP A 95 3.29 2.87 5.34
C TRP A 95 3.26 4.40 5.47
N VAL A 96 4.25 5.05 4.86
CA VAL A 96 4.27 6.48 4.56
C VAL A 96 4.68 6.67 3.11
N VAL A 97 4.19 7.73 2.47
CA VAL A 97 4.55 8.06 1.07
C VAL A 97 5.59 9.17 0.99
N ARG A 98 5.69 10.03 2.02
CA ARG A 98 6.76 11.02 2.15
C ARG A 98 7.47 10.88 3.50
N GLU A 99 8.73 11.30 3.53
CA GLU A 99 9.50 11.34 4.77
C GLU A 99 8.89 12.33 5.76
N GLY A 100 8.57 11.88 6.96
CA GLY A 100 7.97 12.70 8.00
C GLY A 100 6.44 12.80 7.96
N ASP A 101 5.78 12.07 7.05
CA ASP A 101 4.34 11.86 7.13
C ASP A 101 3.95 11.06 8.38
N GLU A 102 2.69 11.18 8.80
CA GLU A 102 2.17 10.42 9.93
C GLU A 102 2.19 8.91 9.61
N ALA A 103 2.70 8.11 10.55
CA ALA A 103 2.78 6.66 10.42
C ALA A 103 1.38 6.07 10.11
N GLY A 104 1.24 5.43 8.95
CA GLY A 104 -0.03 4.82 8.50
C GLY A 104 -0.87 5.71 7.60
N SER A 105 -0.45 6.95 7.35
CA SER A 105 -1.14 7.86 6.41
C SER A 105 -0.95 7.48 4.94
N GLY A 106 0.00 6.60 4.60
CA GLY A 106 0.33 6.31 3.21
C GLY A 106 -0.84 5.76 2.39
N GLY A 107 -1.67 4.89 2.99
CA GLY A 107 -2.88 4.38 2.33
C GLY A 107 -3.94 5.46 2.14
N ASP A 108 -4.08 6.39 3.08
CA ASP A 108 -5.04 7.50 2.98
C ASP A 108 -4.67 8.45 1.84
N VAL A 109 -3.37 8.76 1.68
CA VAL A 109 -2.89 9.60 0.56
C VAL A 109 -3.21 8.96 -0.79
N ILE A 110 -3.04 7.64 -0.93
CA ILE A 110 -3.33 6.92 -2.18
C ILE A 110 -4.84 6.91 -2.48
N ARG A 111 -5.68 6.85 -1.45
CA ARG A 111 -7.15 6.83 -1.58
C ARG A 111 -7.81 8.20 -1.71
N MET A 112 -7.09 9.29 -1.44
CA MET A 112 -7.66 10.65 -1.32
C MET A 112 -8.17 11.28 -2.63
N VAL A 113 -8.05 10.60 -3.77
CA VAL A 113 -8.38 11.16 -5.11
C VAL A 113 -9.82 10.85 -5.58
N CYS A 114 -10.71 10.39 -4.71
CA CYS A 114 -12.13 10.18 -5.02
C CYS A 114 -13.06 11.22 -4.35
#